data_AF-A0A0M0KET8-F1
#
_entry.id   AF-A0A0M0KET8-F1
#
_cell.length_a   1.000
_cell.length_b   1.000
_cell.length_c   1.000
_cell.angle_alpha   90.00
_cell.angle_beta   90.00
_cell.angle_gamma   90.00
#
_symmetry.space_group_name_H-M   'P 1'
#
loop_
_entity.id
_entity.type
_entity.pdbx_description
1 polymer ?
#
loop_
_entity_poly.entity_id
_entity_poly.type
_entity_poly.pdbx_seq_one_letter_code
_entity_poly.pdbx_strand_id
1 'polypeptide(L)'
;MSSSFALSSLLEKTENRDKDFRYMATSDLFAELSKDSFKPDSDGERRMCKSLLALINDQSSDVQSLAVKCLTPLVRKVHEEYVDEMMMSLCKSVLTGSEEQRDICAIGLKTMVVEMPSSMAGTAIRRVTPGLLEGVQSDKLEVKLECLEVLSDLLRRFASCLAEAESKECLAALFGELTSTRAAARKRAISCIASLSASLPDRMLEGQLVGNIFTQVGTVGLKPELRRTYISTLAAISRSGGYRLGKQLGKVVPLVLDQCMPAYSTDDAEMIESCLQALEAFVARCPKEVGAFHDRVGEAALAYLSYDPNYAADGDEEMEEADDMEDEEDEDAGNYSDDDDVSWKGAHPPLWKRG
;
A
#
# COMPACT_ATOMS: atom_id res chain seq x y z
N MET A 1 -12.38 -15.87 40.18
CA MET A 1 -12.46 -17.34 39.96
C MET A 1 -13.39 -17.70 38.80
N SER A 2 -14.54 -17.04 38.61
CA SER A 2 -15.45 -17.38 37.48
C SER A 2 -14.94 -17.02 36.08
N SER A 3 -14.12 -15.97 35.92
CA SER A 3 -13.59 -15.55 34.61
C SER A 3 -12.55 -16.51 34.02
N SER A 4 -11.64 -17.04 34.83
CA SER A 4 -10.57 -17.95 34.38
C SER A 4 -11.11 -19.33 33.95
N PHE A 5 -12.15 -19.83 34.64
CA PHE A 5 -12.84 -21.06 34.22
C PHE A 5 -13.62 -20.88 32.92
N ALA A 6 -14.32 -19.74 32.77
CA ALA A 6 -15.03 -19.39 31.55
C ALA A 6 -14.06 -19.27 30.35
N LEU A 7 -12.92 -18.62 30.54
CA LEU A 7 -11.88 -18.51 29.51
C LEU A 7 -11.33 -19.89 29.12
N SER A 8 -11.01 -20.74 30.10
CA SER A 8 -10.51 -22.09 29.83
C SER A 8 -11.50 -22.91 29.00
N SER A 9 -12.79 -22.85 29.32
CA SER A 9 -13.84 -23.53 28.56
C SER A 9 -14.00 -22.98 27.14
N LEU A 10 -13.87 -21.67 26.94
CA LEU A 10 -13.87 -21.06 25.61
C LEU A 10 -12.67 -21.55 24.78
N LEU A 11 -11.47 -21.51 25.35
CA LEU A 11 -10.25 -21.94 24.67
C LEU A 11 -10.29 -23.42 24.28
N GLU A 12 -10.84 -24.30 25.10
CA GLU A 12 -11.03 -25.71 24.71
C GLU A 12 -11.95 -25.86 23.49
N LYS A 13 -13.00 -25.04 23.38
CA LYS A 13 -13.90 -25.07 22.22
C LYS A 13 -13.25 -24.52 20.94
N THR A 14 -12.20 -23.71 21.06
CA THR A 14 -11.44 -23.26 19.88
C THR A 14 -10.68 -24.39 19.18
N GLU A 15 -10.48 -25.53 19.84
CA GLU A 15 -9.80 -26.70 19.27
C GLU A 15 -10.80 -27.76 18.75
N ASN A 16 -12.10 -27.45 18.73
CA ASN A 16 -13.12 -28.41 18.30
C ASN A 16 -12.95 -28.78 16.82
N ARG A 17 -13.27 -30.03 16.45
CA ARG A 17 -13.22 -30.50 15.06
C ARG A 17 -14.19 -29.74 14.15
N ASP A 18 -15.33 -29.32 14.69
CA ASP A 18 -16.37 -28.60 13.97
C ASP A 18 -16.04 -27.09 13.91
N LYS A 19 -16.07 -26.55 12.68
CA LYS A 19 -15.74 -25.14 12.42
C LYS A 19 -16.70 -24.18 13.10
N ASP A 20 -17.98 -24.54 13.27
CA ASP A 20 -18.99 -23.65 13.83
C ASP A 20 -18.76 -23.48 15.32
N PHE A 21 -18.35 -24.55 16.01
CA PHE A 21 -17.91 -24.46 17.41
C PHE A 21 -16.67 -23.60 17.57
N ARG A 22 -15.67 -23.73 16.69
CA ARG A 22 -14.46 -22.88 16.72
C ARG A 22 -14.81 -21.42 16.44
N TYR A 23 -15.64 -21.16 15.45
CA TYR A 23 -16.10 -19.82 15.10
C TYR A 23 -16.85 -19.17 16.27
N MET A 24 -17.83 -19.87 16.84
CA MET A 24 -18.60 -19.37 17.99
C MET A 24 -17.71 -19.12 19.20
N ALA A 25 -16.78 -20.03 19.52
CA ALA A 25 -15.84 -19.84 20.63
C ALA A 25 -14.91 -18.64 20.40
N THR A 26 -14.44 -18.43 19.17
CA THR A 26 -13.60 -17.28 18.81
C THR A 26 -14.40 -15.97 18.84
N SER A 27 -15.68 -16.00 18.44
CA SER A 27 -16.59 -14.86 18.53
C SER A 27 -16.86 -14.46 19.98
N ASP A 28 -17.13 -15.44 20.84
CA ASP A 28 -17.32 -15.22 22.28
C ASP A 28 -16.04 -14.70 22.93
N LEU A 29 -14.87 -15.23 22.52
CA LEU A 29 -13.57 -14.73 22.95
C LEU A 29 -13.35 -13.26 22.52
N PHE A 30 -13.69 -12.91 21.27
CA PHE A 30 -13.63 -11.53 20.79
C PHE A 30 -14.52 -10.60 21.62
N ALA A 31 -15.75 -11.01 21.90
CA ALA A 31 -16.69 -10.25 22.71
C ALA A 31 -16.17 -10.04 24.14
N GLU A 32 -15.55 -11.06 24.74
CA GLU A 32 -14.96 -10.96 26.07
C GLU A 32 -13.70 -10.07 26.08
N LEU A 33 -12.79 -10.24 25.11
CA LEU A 33 -11.61 -9.39 24.92
C LEU A 33 -11.99 -7.93 24.72
N SER A 34 -13.14 -7.63 24.12
CA SER A 34 -13.60 -6.27 23.87
C SER A 34 -14.13 -5.53 25.11
N LYS A 35 -14.35 -6.24 26.24
CA LYS A 35 -14.85 -5.61 27.48
C LYS A 35 -13.71 -4.98 28.27
N ASP A 36 -13.78 -3.69 28.63
CA ASP A 36 -12.73 -3.04 29.45
C ASP A 36 -12.45 -3.74 30.79
N SER A 37 -13.45 -4.42 31.35
CA SER A 37 -13.33 -5.19 32.60
C SER A 37 -12.53 -6.49 32.45
N PHE A 38 -12.35 -6.99 31.23
CA PHE A 38 -11.64 -8.24 31.00
C PHE A 38 -10.13 -8.06 31.18
N LYS A 39 -9.61 -8.73 32.21
CA LYS A 39 -8.20 -8.78 32.59
C LYS A 39 -7.79 -10.24 32.77
N PRO A 40 -7.14 -10.86 31.78
CA PRO A 40 -6.59 -12.21 31.93
C PRO A 40 -5.46 -12.22 32.97
N ASP A 41 -5.23 -13.37 33.59
CA ASP A 41 -3.97 -13.63 34.32
C ASP A 41 -2.89 -14.09 33.34
N SER A 42 -1.63 -14.20 33.79
CA SER A 42 -0.51 -14.55 32.90
C SER A 42 -0.68 -15.90 32.19
N ASP A 43 -1.30 -16.89 32.85
CA ASP A 43 -1.61 -18.18 32.19
C ASP A 43 -2.70 -18.00 31.11
N GLY A 44 -3.75 -17.24 31.42
CA GLY A 44 -4.80 -16.88 30.46
C GLY A 44 -4.25 -16.15 29.25
N GLU A 45 -3.37 -15.15 29.44
CA GLU A 45 -2.70 -14.43 28.35
C GLU A 45 -1.93 -15.38 27.44
N ARG A 46 -1.04 -16.19 28.01
CA ARG A 46 -0.23 -17.16 27.26
C ARG A 46 -1.11 -18.13 26.46
N ARG A 47 -2.16 -18.67 27.08
CA ARG A 47 -3.08 -19.62 26.42
C ARG A 47 -3.90 -18.96 25.32
N MET A 48 -4.38 -17.73 25.53
CA MET A 48 -5.10 -16.95 24.50
C MET A 48 -4.20 -16.64 23.30
N CYS A 49 -3.00 -16.11 23.53
CA CYS A 49 -2.05 -15.79 22.47
C CYS A 49 -1.71 -17.04 21.64
N LYS A 50 -1.47 -18.18 22.30
CA LYS A 50 -1.22 -19.45 21.63
C LYS A 50 -2.43 -19.95 20.82
N SER A 51 -3.63 -19.90 21.39
CA SER A 51 -4.87 -20.33 20.72
C SER A 51 -5.15 -19.45 19.49
N LEU A 52 -5.04 -18.14 19.61
CA LEU A 52 -5.26 -17.21 18.50
C LEU A 52 -4.24 -17.40 17.37
N LEU A 53 -2.96 -17.65 17.67
CA LEU A 53 -1.97 -17.99 16.64
C LEU A 53 -2.34 -19.29 15.88
N ALA A 54 -2.90 -20.28 16.58
CA ALA A 54 -3.37 -21.51 15.95
C ALA A 54 -4.60 -21.24 15.06
N LEU A 55 -5.57 -20.45 15.54
CA LEU A 55 -6.78 -20.09 14.80
C LEU A 55 -6.52 -19.21 13.57
N ILE A 56 -5.48 -18.36 13.59
CA ILE A 56 -5.04 -17.62 12.39
C ILE A 56 -4.61 -18.57 11.26
N ASN A 57 -4.22 -19.80 11.60
CA ASN A 57 -3.88 -20.85 10.65
C ASN A 57 -4.96 -21.94 10.56
N ASP A 58 -6.21 -21.62 10.93
CA ASP A 58 -7.33 -22.56 10.84
C ASP A 58 -7.61 -22.97 9.38
N GLN A 59 -8.28 -24.11 9.18
CA GLN A 59 -8.70 -24.54 7.84
C GLN A 59 -9.86 -23.69 7.29
N SER A 60 -10.61 -23.01 8.16
CA SER A 60 -11.73 -22.15 7.79
C SER A 60 -11.29 -20.69 7.73
N SER A 61 -11.42 -20.07 6.57
CA SER A 61 -11.16 -18.64 6.35
C SER A 61 -12.02 -17.72 7.24
N ASP A 62 -13.24 -18.14 7.59
CA ASP A 62 -14.11 -17.41 8.53
C ASP A 62 -13.50 -17.38 9.93
N VAL A 63 -12.98 -18.51 10.41
CA VAL A 63 -12.31 -18.63 11.71
C VAL A 63 -11.01 -17.85 11.71
N GLN A 64 -10.21 -17.96 10.65
CA GLN A 64 -8.98 -17.19 10.46
C GLN A 64 -9.23 -15.67 10.56
N SER A 65 -10.21 -15.17 9.80
CA SER A 65 -10.56 -13.75 9.78
C SER A 65 -11.02 -13.24 11.15
N LEU A 66 -11.80 -14.05 11.86
CA LEU A 66 -12.25 -13.71 13.21
C LEU A 66 -11.10 -13.75 14.24
N ALA A 67 -10.16 -14.68 14.10
CA ALA A 67 -8.96 -14.74 14.94
C ALA A 67 -8.06 -13.51 14.74
N VAL A 68 -7.86 -13.07 13.50
CA VAL A 68 -7.16 -11.81 13.20
C VAL A 68 -7.89 -10.62 13.85
N LYS A 69 -9.22 -10.56 13.76
CA LYS A 69 -10.01 -9.51 14.41
C LYS A 69 -9.79 -9.46 15.93
N CYS A 70 -9.59 -10.60 16.58
CA CYS A 70 -9.26 -10.69 18.01
C CYS A 70 -7.93 -10.03 18.37
N LEU A 71 -6.98 -9.91 17.45
CA LEU A 71 -5.71 -9.21 17.72
C LEU A 71 -5.94 -7.74 18.08
N THR A 72 -6.99 -7.12 17.54
CA THR A 72 -7.32 -5.71 17.76
C THR A 72 -7.43 -5.35 19.25
N PRO A 73 -8.33 -5.98 20.05
CA PRO A 73 -8.34 -5.76 21.50
C PRO A 73 -7.20 -6.47 22.25
N LEU A 74 -6.70 -7.61 21.75
CA LEU A 74 -5.71 -8.43 22.46
C LEU A 74 -4.39 -7.68 22.71
N VAL A 75 -3.87 -7.01 21.68
CA VAL A 75 -2.55 -6.36 21.71
C VAL A 75 -2.43 -5.33 22.84
N ARG A 76 -3.55 -4.72 23.25
CA ARG A 76 -3.57 -3.71 24.32
C ARG A 76 -3.84 -4.29 25.70
N LYS A 77 -4.04 -5.60 25.82
CA LYS A 77 -4.53 -6.28 27.02
C LYS A 77 -3.60 -7.36 27.56
N VAL A 78 -2.59 -7.75 26.81
CA VAL A 78 -1.60 -8.73 27.22
C VAL A 78 -0.24 -8.07 27.41
N HIS A 79 0.65 -8.72 28.15
CA HIS A 79 2.00 -8.24 28.38
C HIS A 79 2.79 -8.16 27.07
N GLU A 80 3.73 -7.21 27.00
CA GLU A 80 4.56 -6.95 25.81
C GLU A 80 5.32 -8.19 25.34
N GLU A 81 5.73 -9.08 26.25
CA GLU A 81 6.40 -10.33 25.90
C GLU A 81 5.56 -11.22 24.97
N TYR A 82 4.25 -11.34 25.22
CA TYR A 82 3.37 -12.17 24.41
C TYR A 82 3.07 -11.52 23.06
N VAL A 83 2.97 -10.20 23.03
CA VAL A 83 2.83 -9.46 21.76
C VAL A 83 4.09 -9.62 20.91
N ASP A 84 5.30 -9.54 21.49
CA ASP A 84 6.56 -9.79 20.79
C ASP A 84 6.61 -11.21 20.21
N GLU A 85 6.29 -12.23 21.01
CA GLU A 85 6.24 -13.63 20.54
C GLU A 85 5.26 -13.81 19.37
N MET A 86 4.06 -13.23 19.47
CA MET A 86 3.06 -13.31 18.40
C MET A 86 3.53 -12.59 17.13
N MET A 87 4.08 -11.37 17.25
CA MET A 87 4.63 -10.63 16.10
C MET A 87 5.71 -11.42 15.39
N MET A 88 6.64 -12.02 16.15
CA MET A 88 7.73 -12.83 15.60
C MET A 88 7.21 -14.09 14.90
N SER A 89 6.20 -14.74 15.46
CA SER A 89 5.54 -15.90 14.85
C SER A 89 4.87 -15.53 13.52
N LEU A 90 4.09 -14.44 13.50
CA LEU A 90 3.44 -13.97 12.27
C LEU A 90 4.46 -13.51 11.23
N CYS A 91 5.48 -12.76 11.62
CA CYS A 91 6.55 -12.31 10.72
C CYS A 91 7.27 -13.51 10.08
N LYS A 92 7.54 -14.57 10.86
CA LYS A 92 8.11 -15.81 10.32
C LYS A 92 7.17 -16.45 9.30
N SER A 93 5.87 -16.54 9.59
CA SER A 93 4.88 -17.08 8.65
C SER A 93 4.76 -16.23 7.37
N VAL A 94 4.87 -14.91 7.47
CA VAL A 94 4.93 -14.01 6.30
C VAL A 94 6.15 -14.29 5.41
N LEU A 95 7.25 -14.79 5.97
CA LEU A 95 8.44 -15.15 5.20
C LEU A 95 8.37 -16.58 4.65
N THR A 96 7.98 -17.55 5.47
CA THR A 96 8.15 -18.98 5.16
C THR A 96 6.87 -19.77 4.90
N GLY A 97 5.69 -19.19 5.17
CA GLY A 97 4.39 -19.88 5.05
C GLY A 97 3.98 -20.20 3.62
N SER A 98 2.89 -20.96 3.47
CA SER A 98 2.17 -21.09 2.18
C SER A 98 1.58 -19.75 1.74
N GLU A 99 1.07 -19.64 0.51
CA GLU A 99 0.44 -18.40 0.01
C GLU A 99 -0.74 -17.95 0.88
N GLU A 100 -1.69 -18.86 1.17
CA GLU A 100 -2.84 -18.59 2.04
C GLU A 100 -2.40 -18.20 3.47
N GLN A 101 -1.44 -18.93 4.05
CA GLN A 101 -0.92 -18.62 5.37
C GLN A 101 -0.20 -17.26 5.40
N ARG A 102 0.50 -16.91 4.31
CA ARG A 102 1.25 -15.67 4.21
C ARG A 102 0.32 -14.48 4.25
N ASP A 103 -0.74 -14.49 3.44
CA ASP A 103 -1.71 -13.40 3.34
C ASP A 103 -2.38 -13.15 4.70
N ILE A 104 -2.96 -14.18 5.31
CA ILE A 104 -3.63 -14.01 6.61
C ILE A 104 -2.66 -13.61 7.73
N CYS A 105 -1.43 -14.14 7.74
CA CYS A 105 -0.42 -13.73 8.73
C CYS A 105 0.07 -12.29 8.49
N ALA A 106 0.13 -11.82 7.24
CA ALA A 106 0.45 -10.44 6.91
C ALA A 106 -0.66 -9.50 7.41
N ILE A 107 -1.93 -9.86 7.22
CA ILE A 107 -3.07 -9.10 7.78
C ILE A 107 -3.01 -9.09 9.31
N GLY A 108 -2.72 -10.24 9.94
CA GLY A 108 -2.54 -10.34 11.39
C GLY A 108 -1.42 -9.42 11.90
N LEU A 109 -0.25 -9.46 11.26
CA LEU A 109 0.90 -8.63 11.64
C LEU A 109 0.61 -7.13 11.42
N LYS A 110 -0.01 -6.76 10.30
CA LYS A 110 -0.50 -5.38 10.05
C LYS A 110 -1.44 -4.92 11.16
N THR A 111 -2.41 -5.76 11.53
CA THR A 111 -3.37 -5.47 12.61
C THR A 111 -2.64 -5.20 13.92
N MET A 112 -1.66 -6.04 14.29
CA MET A 112 -0.88 -5.83 15.51
C MET A 112 -0.09 -4.51 15.46
N VAL A 113 0.61 -4.25 14.34
CA VAL A 113 1.39 -3.01 14.12
C VAL A 113 0.52 -1.77 14.25
N VAL A 114 -0.70 -1.78 13.71
CA VAL A 114 -1.64 -0.66 13.79
C VAL A 114 -2.22 -0.47 15.19
N GLU A 115 -2.37 -1.54 15.96
CA GLU A 115 -3.07 -1.50 17.26
C GLU A 115 -2.17 -1.35 18.47
N MET A 116 -0.87 -1.69 18.35
CA MET A 116 0.05 -1.66 19.49
C MET A 116 0.28 -0.25 20.06
N PRO A 117 0.55 -0.10 21.37
CA PRO A 117 0.92 1.20 21.93
C PRO A 117 2.28 1.71 21.42
N SER A 118 2.50 3.03 21.38
CA SER A 118 3.80 3.61 20.99
C SER A 118 4.96 3.22 21.91
N SER A 119 4.67 2.79 23.15
CA SER A 119 5.70 2.25 24.06
C SER A 119 6.38 0.99 23.51
N MET A 120 5.70 0.25 22.64
CA MET A 120 6.21 -0.97 22.01
C MET A 120 6.95 -0.72 20.69
N ALA A 121 7.00 0.52 20.20
CA ALA A 121 7.57 0.87 18.90
C ALA A 121 9.02 0.37 18.73
N GLY A 122 9.85 0.58 19.76
CA GLY A 122 11.25 0.13 19.73
C GLY A 122 11.40 -1.38 19.65
N THR A 123 10.49 -2.14 20.28
CA THR A 123 10.47 -3.61 20.19
C THR A 123 10.02 -4.05 18.81
N ALA A 124 8.93 -3.48 18.27
CA ALA A 124 8.45 -3.79 16.93
C ALA A 124 9.52 -3.53 15.85
N ILE A 125 10.18 -2.37 15.88
CA ILE A 125 11.28 -2.04 14.95
C ILE A 125 12.40 -3.08 15.05
N ARG A 126 12.97 -3.27 16.25
CA ARG A 126 14.13 -4.14 16.46
C ARG A 126 13.88 -5.60 16.07
N ARG A 127 12.64 -6.06 16.21
CA ARG A 127 12.28 -7.48 16.08
C ARG A 127 11.72 -7.80 14.70
N VAL A 128 10.88 -6.93 14.14
CA VAL A 128 10.15 -7.18 12.90
C VAL A 128 10.86 -6.60 11.68
N THR A 129 11.44 -5.40 11.77
CA THR A 129 12.07 -4.74 10.61
C THR A 129 13.14 -5.60 9.92
N PRO A 130 14.07 -6.27 10.63
CA PRO A 130 15.08 -7.11 9.96
C PRO A 130 14.47 -8.23 9.11
N GLY A 131 13.44 -8.91 9.63
CA GLY A 131 12.75 -9.98 8.90
C GLY A 131 11.98 -9.45 7.70
N LEU A 132 11.32 -8.29 7.82
CA LEU A 132 10.66 -7.66 6.67
C LEU A 132 11.65 -7.25 5.59
N LEU A 133 12.83 -6.71 5.96
CA LEU A 133 13.86 -6.34 4.99
C LEU A 133 14.45 -7.57 4.27
N GLU A 134 14.63 -8.69 4.97
CA GLU A 134 14.98 -9.98 4.35
C GLU A 134 13.93 -10.39 3.32
N GLY A 135 12.64 -10.30 3.68
CA GLY A 135 11.54 -10.64 2.78
C GLY A 135 11.43 -9.70 1.56
N VAL A 136 11.70 -8.41 1.73
CA VAL A 136 11.79 -7.43 0.62
C VAL A 136 12.85 -7.83 -0.40
N GLN A 137 13.95 -8.42 0.06
CA GLN A 137 15.05 -8.90 -0.79
C GLN A 137 14.82 -10.30 -1.36
N SER A 138 13.70 -10.95 -1.05
CA SER A 138 13.38 -12.29 -1.54
C SER A 138 13.21 -12.33 -3.07
N ASP A 139 13.61 -13.45 -3.67
CA ASP A 139 13.32 -13.77 -5.07
C ASP A 139 11.83 -14.07 -5.32
N LYS A 140 11.09 -14.42 -4.27
CA LYS A 140 9.66 -14.71 -4.32
C LYS A 140 8.87 -13.42 -4.29
N LEU A 141 8.16 -13.14 -5.38
CA LEU A 141 7.41 -11.88 -5.54
C LEU A 141 6.35 -11.74 -4.46
N GLU A 142 5.62 -12.82 -4.14
CA GLU A 142 4.57 -12.85 -3.11
C GLU A 142 5.12 -12.52 -1.71
N VAL A 143 6.32 -13.02 -1.36
CA VAL A 143 6.98 -12.70 -0.08
C VAL A 143 7.33 -11.23 -0.01
N LYS A 144 7.98 -10.73 -1.07
CA LYS A 144 8.41 -9.35 -1.21
C LYS A 144 7.24 -8.38 -1.11
N LEU A 145 6.17 -8.71 -1.83
CA LEU A 145 4.94 -7.94 -1.88
C LEU A 145 4.32 -7.82 -0.48
N GLU A 146 4.14 -8.91 0.26
CA GLU A 146 3.59 -8.85 1.62
C GLU A 146 4.51 -8.12 2.60
N CYS A 147 5.82 -8.35 2.52
CA CYS A 147 6.77 -7.67 3.38
C CYS A 147 6.79 -6.15 3.15
N LEU A 148 6.69 -5.69 1.90
CA LEU A 148 6.56 -4.26 1.60
C LEU A 148 5.27 -3.65 2.16
N GLU A 149 4.15 -4.38 2.17
CA GLU A 149 2.91 -3.86 2.76
C GLU A 149 3.03 -3.71 4.28
N VAL A 150 3.47 -4.77 4.97
CA VAL A 150 3.66 -4.74 6.42
C VAL A 150 4.68 -3.66 6.80
N LEU A 151 5.78 -3.54 6.04
CA LEU A 151 6.80 -2.53 6.27
C LEU A 151 6.24 -1.12 6.08
N SER A 152 5.37 -0.89 5.09
CA SER A 152 4.74 0.42 4.89
C SER A 152 3.92 0.85 6.11
N ASP A 153 3.14 -0.05 6.70
CA ASP A 153 2.35 0.25 7.90
C ASP A 153 3.22 0.44 9.14
N LEU A 154 4.28 -0.36 9.30
CA LEU A 154 5.27 -0.20 10.38
C LEU A 154 5.95 1.17 10.29
N LEU A 155 6.43 1.55 9.10
CA LEU A 155 7.07 2.83 8.87
C LEU A 155 6.11 3.99 9.07
N ARG A 156 4.86 3.87 8.60
CA ARG A 156 3.84 4.92 8.79
C ARG A 156 3.62 5.24 10.27
N ARG A 157 3.74 4.24 11.14
CA ARG A 157 3.51 4.39 12.59
C ARG A 157 4.76 4.73 13.38
N PHE A 158 5.89 4.13 13.03
CA PHE A 158 7.08 4.09 13.87
C PHE A 158 8.36 4.59 13.20
N ALA A 159 8.32 5.13 11.99
CA ALA A 159 9.53 5.62 11.33
C ALA A 159 10.28 6.69 12.14
N SER A 160 9.61 7.46 13.00
CA SER A 160 10.24 8.44 13.90
C SER A 160 11.01 7.82 15.06
N CYS A 161 10.80 6.54 15.34
CA CYS A 161 11.52 5.78 16.36
C CYS A 161 12.73 5.01 15.80
N LEU A 162 12.94 5.02 14.48
CA LEU A 162 14.09 4.37 13.85
C LEU A 162 15.38 5.10 14.20
N ALA A 163 16.41 4.34 14.55
CA ALA A 163 17.77 4.84 14.53
C ALA A 163 18.21 5.17 13.10
N GLU A 164 19.25 5.99 12.98
CA GLU A 164 19.77 6.38 11.67
C GLU A 164 20.30 5.18 10.86
N ALA A 165 20.91 4.19 11.53
CA ALA A 165 21.38 2.97 10.87
C ALA A 165 20.20 2.18 10.27
N GLU A 166 19.13 1.98 11.05
CA GLU A 166 17.92 1.28 10.60
C GLU A 166 17.25 2.04 9.44
N SER A 167 17.21 3.38 9.52
CA SER A 167 16.70 4.21 8.42
C SER A 167 17.51 4.04 7.12
N LYS A 168 18.83 3.89 7.22
CA LYS A 168 19.71 3.64 6.06
C LYS A 168 19.48 2.26 5.47
N GLU A 169 19.33 1.23 6.29
CA GLU A 169 19.04 -0.13 5.84
C GLU A 169 17.69 -0.21 5.12
N CYS A 170 16.65 0.41 5.69
CA CYS A 170 15.35 0.52 5.03
C CYS A 170 15.46 1.25 3.69
N LEU A 171 16.13 2.40 3.63
CA LEU A 171 16.32 3.13 2.37
C LEU A 171 17.05 2.28 1.33
N ALA A 172 18.15 1.62 1.70
CA ALA A 172 18.92 0.80 0.78
C ALA A 172 18.09 -0.33 0.16
N ALA A 173 17.33 -1.06 0.97
CA ALA A 173 16.44 -2.12 0.49
C ALA A 173 15.34 -1.57 -0.43
N LEU A 174 14.68 -0.48 -0.04
CA LEU A 174 13.59 0.12 -0.80
C LEU A 174 14.06 0.74 -2.14
N PHE A 175 15.26 1.31 -2.17
CA PHE A 175 15.86 1.81 -3.41
C PHE A 175 16.14 0.69 -4.42
N GLY A 176 16.58 -0.48 -3.96
CA GLY A 176 16.72 -1.66 -4.81
C GLY A 176 15.39 -2.00 -5.52
N GLU A 177 14.29 -1.92 -4.79
CA GLU A 177 12.96 -2.23 -5.31
C GLU A 177 12.37 -1.17 -6.26
N LEU A 178 12.85 0.07 -6.26
CA LEU A 178 12.46 1.06 -7.27
C LEU A 178 12.87 0.65 -8.69
N THR A 179 13.87 -0.23 -8.80
CA THR A 179 14.35 -0.76 -10.09
C THR A 179 13.78 -2.14 -10.44
N SER A 180 12.86 -2.66 -9.62
CA SER A 180 12.23 -3.95 -9.84
C SER A 180 11.54 -4.03 -11.21
N THR A 181 11.65 -5.17 -11.86
CA THR A 181 10.93 -5.45 -13.12
C THR A 181 9.41 -5.50 -12.90
N ARG A 182 8.96 -5.73 -11.66
CA ARG A 182 7.54 -5.83 -11.31
C ARG A 182 7.01 -4.47 -10.83
N ALA A 183 6.05 -3.92 -11.56
CA ALA A 183 5.44 -2.62 -11.23
C ALA A 183 4.79 -2.59 -9.84
N ALA A 184 4.17 -3.69 -9.41
CA ALA A 184 3.58 -3.82 -8.08
C ALA A 184 4.61 -3.62 -6.95
N ALA A 185 5.82 -4.20 -7.10
CA ALA A 185 6.90 -4.03 -6.13
C ALA A 185 7.38 -2.58 -6.09
N ARG A 186 7.58 -1.95 -7.26
CA ARG A 186 7.94 -0.51 -7.34
C ARG A 186 6.91 0.37 -6.63
N LYS A 187 5.61 0.14 -6.86
CA LYS A 187 4.51 0.91 -6.24
C LYS A 187 4.49 0.76 -4.72
N ARG A 188 4.70 -0.45 -4.18
CA ARG A 188 4.75 -0.69 -2.72
C ARG A 188 6.03 -0.12 -2.10
N ALA A 189 7.16 -0.17 -2.81
CA ALA A 189 8.40 0.49 -2.37
C ALA A 189 8.25 2.01 -2.29
N ILE A 190 7.58 2.64 -3.28
CA ILE A 190 7.23 4.08 -3.22
C ILE A 190 6.43 4.40 -1.96
N SER A 191 5.44 3.58 -1.61
CA SER A 191 4.63 3.76 -0.40
C SER A 191 5.48 3.72 0.87
N CYS A 192 6.41 2.75 0.97
CA CYS A 192 7.34 2.67 2.10
C CYS A 192 8.28 3.88 2.19
N ILE A 193 8.84 4.31 1.05
CA ILE A 193 9.73 5.48 0.98
C ILE A 193 8.97 6.73 1.40
N ALA A 194 7.73 6.89 0.97
CA ALA A 194 6.89 8.01 1.37
C ALA A 194 6.67 8.01 2.90
N SER A 195 6.30 6.88 3.50
CA SER A 195 6.15 6.74 4.96
C SER A 195 7.45 7.06 5.70
N LEU A 196 8.59 6.52 5.24
CA LEU A 196 9.91 6.76 5.84
C LEU A 196 10.35 8.22 5.73
N SER A 197 10.12 8.85 4.56
CA SER A 197 10.58 10.21 4.25
C SER A 197 10.06 11.26 5.25
N ALA A 198 8.87 11.05 5.82
CA ALA A 198 8.27 11.95 6.80
C ALA A 198 9.12 12.05 8.08
N SER A 199 9.88 11.00 8.42
CA SER A 199 10.65 10.90 9.67
C SER A 199 12.17 10.87 9.50
N LEU A 200 12.68 10.78 8.26
CA LEU A 200 14.12 10.80 8.00
C LEU A 200 14.78 12.09 8.53
N PRO A 201 16.06 12.10 8.94
CA PRO A 201 16.80 13.34 9.14
C PRO A 201 16.93 14.16 7.85
N ASP A 202 16.88 15.50 7.93
CA ASP A 202 16.98 16.39 6.75
C ASP A 202 18.18 16.05 5.85
N ARG A 203 19.36 15.78 6.44
CA ARG A 203 20.57 15.39 5.69
C ARG A 203 20.39 14.14 4.82
N MET A 204 19.61 13.17 5.28
CA MET A 204 19.34 11.92 4.56
C MET A 204 18.25 12.12 3.53
N LEU A 205 17.20 12.87 3.87
CA LEU A 205 16.14 13.24 2.94
C LEU A 205 16.73 13.97 1.72
N GLU A 206 17.54 15.00 1.96
CA GLU A 206 18.12 15.82 0.90
C GLU A 206 19.22 15.06 0.13
N GLY A 207 20.23 14.54 0.85
CA GLY A 207 21.41 13.96 0.23
C GLY A 207 21.18 12.55 -0.33
N GLN A 208 20.61 11.65 0.46
CA GLN A 208 20.48 10.24 0.10
C GLN A 208 19.19 9.95 -0.66
N LEU A 209 18.06 10.49 -0.22
CA LEU A 209 16.78 10.18 -0.87
C LEU A 209 16.59 11.02 -2.14
N VAL A 210 16.49 12.35 -2.00
CA VAL A 210 16.24 13.25 -3.15
C VAL A 210 17.46 13.30 -4.08
N GLY A 211 18.68 13.37 -3.55
CA GLY A 211 19.91 13.39 -4.35
C GLY A 211 20.10 12.15 -5.22
N ASN A 212 19.80 10.94 -4.70
CA ASN A 212 19.87 9.72 -5.50
C ASN A 212 18.80 9.71 -6.60
N ILE A 213 17.55 10.09 -6.27
CA ILE A 213 16.47 10.18 -7.26
C ILE A 213 16.86 11.15 -8.39
N PHE A 214 17.37 12.33 -8.05
CA PHE A 214 17.82 13.33 -9.01
C PHE A 214 18.90 12.77 -9.95
N THR A 215 19.89 12.10 -9.39
CA THR A 215 20.98 11.47 -10.16
C THR A 215 20.45 10.40 -11.12
N GLN A 216 19.52 9.56 -10.65
CA GLN A 216 18.94 8.50 -11.47
C GLN A 216 18.09 9.06 -12.62
N VAL A 217 17.20 10.02 -12.36
CA VAL A 217 16.36 10.64 -13.41
C VAL A 217 17.22 11.30 -14.49
N GLY A 218 18.33 11.93 -14.11
CA GLY A 218 19.29 12.55 -15.05
C GLY A 218 20.17 11.57 -15.83
N THR A 219 20.05 10.25 -15.59
CA THR A 219 20.87 9.25 -16.28
C THR A 219 20.39 9.06 -17.72
N VAL A 220 21.31 9.25 -18.67
CA VAL A 220 21.06 9.03 -20.11
C VAL A 220 20.74 7.56 -20.35
N GLY A 221 19.66 7.28 -21.09
CA GLY A 221 19.23 5.91 -21.39
C GLY A 221 18.50 5.20 -20.25
N LEU A 222 18.15 5.89 -19.15
CA LEU A 222 17.24 5.33 -18.16
C LEU A 222 15.91 4.96 -18.83
N LYS A 223 15.43 3.74 -18.57
CA LYS A 223 14.17 3.26 -19.15
C LYS A 223 12.98 4.15 -18.72
N PRO A 224 12.04 4.48 -19.64
CA PRO A 224 10.92 5.38 -19.34
C PRO A 224 10.13 4.97 -18.09
N GLU A 225 9.84 3.69 -17.89
CA GLU A 225 9.08 3.18 -16.75
C GLU A 225 9.80 3.40 -15.40
N LEU A 226 11.13 3.34 -15.38
CA LEU A 226 11.92 3.61 -14.18
C LEU A 226 11.99 5.10 -13.92
N ARG A 227 12.10 5.91 -14.98
CA ARG A 227 12.04 7.37 -14.85
C ARG A 227 10.69 7.79 -14.26
N ARG A 228 9.58 7.24 -14.74
CA ARG A 228 8.23 7.45 -14.17
C ARG A 228 8.14 7.04 -12.70
N THR A 229 8.75 5.91 -12.34
CA THR A 229 8.82 5.43 -10.95
C THR A 229 9.51 6.45 -10.04
N TYR A 230 10.63 7.04 -10.47
CA TYR A 230 11.34 8.06 -9.70
C TYR A 230 10.54 9.36 -9.54
N ILE A 231 9.88 9.82 -10.61
CA ILE A 231 8.98 10.99 -10.57
C ILE A 231 7.81 10.73 -9.59
N SER A 232 7.20 9.55 -9.67
CA SER A 232 6.15 9.11 -8.75
C SER A 232 6.62 9.02 -7.30
N THR A 233 7.89 8.67 -7.08
CA THR A 233 8.52 8.66 -5.75
C THR A 233 8.59 10.08 -5.19
N LEU A 234 9.01 11.07 -5.98
CA LEU A 234 9.04 12.49 -5.56
C LEU A 234 7.64 13.01 -5.21
N ALA A 235 6.63 12.66 -6.02
CA ALA A 235 5.24 13.00 -5.75
C ALA A 235 4.76 12.41 -4.41
N ALA A 236 5.08 11.15 -4.14
CA ALA A 236 4.69 10.46 -2.91
C ALA A 236 5.41 11.05 -1.67
N ILE A 237 6.70 11.39 -1.79
CA ILE A 237 7.45 12.10 -0.75
C ILE A 237 6.80 13.46 -0.46
N SER A 238 6.41 14.23 -1.47
CA SER A 238 5.71 15.51 -1.28
C SER A 238 4.40 15.35 -0.50
N ARG A 239 3.58 14.35 -0.86
CA ARG A 239 2.30 14.08 -0.17
C ARG A 239 2.52 13.73 1.30
N SER A 240 3.47 12.83 1.59
CA SER A 240 3.73 12.34 2.94
C SER A 240 4.51 13.34 3.82
N GLY A 241 5.63 13.85 3.32
CA GLY A 241 6.59 14.69 4.06
C GLY A 241 6.39 16.21 3.90
N GLY A 242 5.46 16.65 3.04
CA GLY A 242 5.06 18.06 2.89
C GLY A 242 6.23 19.03 2.74
N TYR A 243 6.22 20.06 3.61
CA TYR A 243 7.18 21.19 3.66
C TYR A 243 8.66 20.77 3.67
N ARG A 244 8.97 19.54 4.10
CA ARG A 244 10.35 19.05 4.21
C ARG A 244 11.02 18.91 2.84
N LEU A 245 10.24 18.61 1.79
CA LEU A 245 10.73 18.62 0.42
C LEU A 245 10.93 20.05 -0.12
N GLY A 246 10.30 21.05 0.49
CA GLY A 246 10.25 22.44 0.03
C GLY A 246 11.63 23.03 -0.30
N LYS A 247 12.64 22.78 0.55
CA LYS A 247 14.03 23.25 0.33
C LYS A 247 14.66 22.71 -0.95
N GLN A 248 14.20 21.57 -1.44
CA GLN A 248 14.72 20.90 -2.64
C GLN A 248 13.89 21.19 -3.89
N LEU A 249 12.71 21.80 -3.76
CA LEU A 249 11.80 22.04 -4.89
C LEU A 249 12.39 22.96 -5.96
N GLY A 250 13.30 23.86 -5.59
CA GLY A 250 14.04 24.68 -6.56
C GLY A 250 14.82 23.86 -7.60
N LYS A 251 15.21 22.62 -7.28
CA LYS A 251 15.86 21.68 -8.21
C LYS A 251 14.90 20.63 -8.76
N VAL A 252 13.98 20.16 -7.92
CA VAL A 252 13.05 19.09 -8.27
C VAL A 252 11.99 19.55 -9.28
N VAL A 253 11.42 20.76 -9.13
CA VAL A 253 10.36 21.25 -10.03
C VAL A 253 10.87 21.39 -11.47
N PRO A 254 12.04 22.03 -11.75
CA PRO A 254 12.60 22.05 -13.10
C PRO A 254 12.83 20.66 -13.68
N LEU A 255 13.38 19.72 -12.89
CA LEU A 255 13.61 18.35 -13.32
C LEU A 255 12.32 17.66 -13.80
N VAL A 256 11.21 17.84 -13.07
CA VAL A 256 9.91 17.25 -13.43
C VAL A 256 9.32 17.96 -14.66
N LEU A 257 9.39 19.29 -14.73
CA LEU A 257 8.93 20.06 -15.90
C LEU A 257 9.68 19.64 -17.17
N ASP A 258 10.99 19.42 -17.10
CA ASP A 258 11.78 19.00 -18.26
C ASP A 258 11.35 17.62 -18.82
N GLN A 259 10.62 16.81 -18.05
CA GLN A 259 10.08 15.53 -18.51
C GLN A 259 8.71 15.64 -19.19
N CYS A 260 7.95 16.70 -18.92
CA CYS A 260 6.57 16.84 -19.41
C CYS A 260 6.31 18.12 -20.18
N MET A 261 7.28 19.00 -20.40
CA MET A 261 7.03 20.16 -21.27
C MET A 261 6.97 19.71 -22.74
N PRO A 262 6.00 20.19 -23.55
CA PRO A 262 5.83 19.80 -24.95
C PRO A 262 7.09 19.96 -25.83
N ALA A 263 7.96 20.91 -25.47
CA ALA A 263 9.21 21.16 -26.18
C ALA A 263 10.24 20.00 -26.07
N TYR A 264 10.08 19.13 -25.07
CA TYR A 264 11.03 18.08 -24.71
C TYR A 264 10.39 16.71 -24.47
N SER A 265 9.06 16.63 -24.39
CA SER A 265 8.33 15.39 -24.09
C SER A 265 8.36 14.39 -25.24
N THR A 266 8.36 13.10 -24.92
CA THR A 266 8.41 11.99 -25.89
C THR A 266 7.02 11.44 -26.25
N ASP A 267 5.94 12.24 -26.17
CA ASP A 267 4.53 11.81 -26.29
C ASP A 267 4.11 10.63 -25.38
N ASP A 268 4.88 10.35 -24.32
CA ASP A 268 4.53 9.35 -23.31
C ASP A 268 3.48 9.90 -22.35
N ALA A 269 2.20 9.60 -22.62
CA ALA A 269 1.06 10.03 -21.81
C ALA A 269 1.20 9.62 -20.33
N GLU A 270 1.73 8.43 -20.04
CA GLU A 270 1.91 7.95 -18.66
C GLU A 270 3.01 8.76 -17.92
N MET A 271 4.02 9.24 -18.65
CA MET A 271 5.05 10.14 -18.09
C MET A 271 4.45 11.51 -17.80
N ILE A 272 3.68 12.05 -18.73
CA ILE A 272 3.01 13.35 -18.58
C ILE A 272 2.09 13.30 -17.35
N GLU A 273 1.25 12.27 -17.23
CA GLU A 273 0.39 12.09 -16.06
C GLU A 273 1.20 12.02 -14.75
N SER A 274 2.28 11.23 -14.73
CA SER A 274 3.16 11.10 -13.56
C SER A 274 3.77 12.46 -13.15
N CYS A 275 4.15 13.28 -14.13
CA CYS A 275 4.71 14.61 -13.89
C CYS A 275 3.64 15.58 -13.40
N LEU A 276 2.44 15.58 -13.99
CA LEU A 276 1.33 16.43 -13.56
C LEU A 276 0.90 16.09 -12.13
N GLN A 277 0.78 14.80 -11.79
CA GLN A 277 0.51 14.37 -10.41
C GLN A 277 1.62 14.79 -9.41
N ALA A 278 2.87 14.83 -9.86
CA ALA A 278 3.98 15.32 -9.05
C ALA A 278 3.90 16.84 -8.83
N LEU A 279 3.66 17.61 -9.91
CA LEU A 279 3.52 19.07 -9.86
C LEU A 279 2.32 19.48 -9.02
N GLU A 280 1.16 18.82 -9.16
CA GLU A 280 0.00 19.01 -8.31
C GLU A 280 0.37 18.80 -6.83
N ALA A 281 1.04 17.69 -6.52
CA ALA A 281 1.49 17.40 -5.16
C ALA A 281 2.48 18.44 -4.63
N PHE A 282 3.33 19.04 -5.46
CA PHE A 282 4.25 20.10 -5.03
C PHE A 282 3.50 21.39 -4.76
N VAL A 283 2.61 21.82 -5.66
CA VAL A 283 1.80 23.04 -5.51
C VAL A 283 0.89 22.94 -4.28
N ALA A 284 0.21 21.80 -4.08
CA ALA A 284 -0.70 21.59 -2.97
C ALA A 284 -0.01 21.56 -1.60
N ARG A 285 1.25 21.10 -1.53
CA ARG A 285 1.97 20.90 -0.26
C ARG A 285 3.00 21.97 0.05
N CYS A 286 3.54 22.64 -0.97
CA CYS A 286 4.60 23.65 -0.86
C CYS A 286 4.32 24.88 -1.77
N PRO A 287 3.16 25.55 -1.65
CA PRO A 287 2.75 26.61 -2.58
C PRO A 287 3.68 27.84 -2.57
N LYS A 288 4.40 28.08 -1.47
CA LYS A 288 5.33 29.21 -1.36
C LYS A 288 6.62 28.93 -2.11
N GLU A 289 7.15 27.71 -1.94
CA GLU A 289 8.40 27.26 -2.52
C GLU A 289 8.29 27.02 -4.03
N VAL A 290 7.10 26.62 -4.50
CA VAL A 290 6.81 26.44 -5.94
C VAL A 290 6.44 27.77 -6.62
N GLY A 291 6.29 28.87 -5.86
CA GLY A 291 5.80 30.16 -6.38
C GLY A 291 6.52 30.68 -7.62
N ALA A 292 7.85 30.53 -7.68
CA ALA A 292 8.66 30.95 -8.83
C ALA A 292 8.42 30.13 -10.12
N PHE A 293 7.74 28.99 -10.03
CA PHE A 293 7.47 28.07 -11.13
C PHE A 293 5.98 28.01 -11.51
N HIS A 294 5.09 28.74 -10.82
CA HIS A 294 3.64 28.66 -11.05
C HIS A 294 3.25 28.88 -12.51
N ASP A 295 3.85 29.86 -13.18
CA ASP A 295 3.56 30.15 -14.60
C ASP A 295 3.92 28.94 -15.48
N ARG A 296 5.12 28.36 -15.29
CA ARG A 296 5.57 27.18 -16.04
C ARG A 296 4.73 25.93 -15.75
N VAL A 297 4.31 25.74 -14.50
CA VAL A 297 3.39 24.65 -14.12
C VAL A 297 2.03 24.84 -14.77
N GLY A 298 1.53 26.08 -14.81
CA GLY A 298 0.30 26.45 -15.49
C GLY A 298 0.38 26.21 -16.99
N GLU A 299 1.48 26.60 -17.64
CA GLU A 299 1.76 26.31 -19.06
C GLU A 299 1.72 24.81 -19.35
N ALA A 300 2.41 24.00 -18.54
CA ALA A 300 2.40 22.55 -18.67
C ALA A 300 0.98 21.99 -18.53
N ALA A 301 0.24 22.40 -17.49
CA ALA A 301 -1.12 21.93 -17.25
C ALA A 301 -2.08 22.33 -18.38
N LEU A 302 -1.99 23.57 -18.89
CA LEU A 302 -2.82 24.07 -19.98
C LEU A 302 -2.53 23.34 -21.31
N ALA A 303 -1.27 23.01 -21.58
CA ALA A 303 -0.88 22.29 -22.79
C ALA A 303 -1.54 20.91 -22.91
N TYR A 304 -1.81 20.25 -21.77
CA TYR A 304 -2.46 18.94 -21.74
C TYR A 304 -3.94 19.01 -21.33
N LEU A 305 -4.49 20.19 -21.10
CA LEU A 305 -5.92 20.35 -20.76
C LEU A 305 -6.83 20.08 -21.97
N SER A 306 -6.30 20.30 -23.18
CA SER A 306 -6.93 19.93 -24.45
C SER A 306 -6.66 18.48 -24.87
N TYR A 307 -5.89 17.72 -24.08
CA TYR A 307 -5.62 16.32 -24.38
C TYR A 307 -6.87 15.50 -24.06
N ASP A 308 -7.52 15.00 -25.10
CA ASP A 308 -8.63 14.05 -24.97
C ASP A 308 -8.09 12.62 -25.15
N PRO A 309 -7.97 11.83 -24.06
CA PRO A 309 -7.46 10.46 -24.13
C PRO A 309 -8.38 9.50 -24.90
N ASN A 310 -9.62 9.92 -25.23
CA ASN A 310 -10.57 9.16 -26.02
C ASN A 310 -10.72 9.70 -27.46
N TYR A 311 -9.91 10.69 -27.86
CA TYR A 311 -9.94 11.20 -29.23
C TYR A 311 -9.32 10.16 -30.17
N ALA A 312 -10.14 9.23 -30.64
CA ALA A 312 -9.88 8.54 -31.89
C ALA A 312 -9.91 9.62 -32.97
N ALA A 313 -8.78 9.90 -33.58
CA ALA A 313 -8.77 10.60 -34.86
C ALA A 313 -9.40 9.66 -35.89
N ASP A 314 -10.73 9.57 -35.88
CA ASP A 314 -11.50 8.85 -36.88
C ASP A 314 -11.27 9.52 -38.23
N GLY A 315 -10.51 8.83 -39.08
CA GLY A 315 -10.66 8.81 -40.54
C GLY A 315 -10.48 10.13 -41.28
N ASP A 316 -9.23 10.45 -41.64
CA ASP A 316 -9.00 11.11 -42.93
C ASP A 316 -9.42 10.11 -44.04
N GLU A 317 -10.66 10.29 -44.49
CA GLU A 317 -11.18 10.09 -45.85
C GLU A 317 -10.51 9.03 -46.74
N GLU A 318 -11.05 7.80 -46.76
CA GLU A 318 -11.40 7.11 -48.00
C GLU A 318 -12.71 6.36 -47.79
N MET A 319 -13.83 7.03 -48.15
CA MET A 319 -15.03 6.32 -48.58
C MET A 319 -14.66 5.54 -49.86
N GLU A 320 -14.17 4.31 -49.72
CA GLU A 320 -14.29 3.34 -50.79
C GLU A 320 -15.60 2.58 -50.61
N GLU A 321 -16.32 2.53 -51.72
CA GLU A 321 -17.73 2.21 -51.82
C GLU A 321 -18.05 0.79 -51.37
N ALA A 322 -19.27 0.64 -50.88
CA ALA A 322 -19.91 -0.64 -50.72
C ALA A 322 -19.85 -1.41 -52.04
N ASP A 323 -19.22 -2.58 -52.05
CA ASP A 323 -19.54 -3.61 -53.02
C ASP A 323 -19.98 -4.88 -52.30
N ASP A 324 -21.20 -5.23 -52.66
CA ASP A 324 -22.02 -6.36 -52.29
C ASP A 324 -21.29 -7.67 -52.61
N MET A 325 -21.08 -8.54 -51.62
CA MET A 325 -21.00 -9.98 -51.87
C MET A 325 -21.72 -10.72 -50.75
N GLU A 326 -22.90 -11.16 -51.15
CA GLU A 326 -23.87 -12.07 -50.55
C GLU A 326 -23.27 -13.26 -49.76
N ASP A 327 -23.92 -13.53 -48.62
CA ASP A 327 -24.30 -14.82 -48.05
C ASP A 327 -23.34 -16.02 -48.11
N GLU A 328 -23.01 -16.57 -46.93
CA GLU A 328 -23.42 -17.94 -46.59
C GLU A 328 -23.55 -18.13 -45.06
N GLU A 329 -24.74 -18.60 -44.70
CA GLU A 329 -25.34 -18.98 -43.42
C GLU A 329 -24.45 -19.90 -42.53
N ASP A 330 -24.41 -19.64 -41.20
CA ASP A 330 -24.99 -20.46 -40.09
C ASP A 330 -24.39 -21.89 -39.98
N GLU A 331 -23.91 -22.41 -38.85
CA GLU A 331 -24.56 -22.62 -37.55
C GLU A 331 -23.46 -22.92 -36.49
N ASP A 332 -23.60 -22.48 -35.23
CA ASP A 332 -24.09 -23.35 -34.14
C ASP A 332 -23.93 -22.68 -32.76
N ALA A 333 -24.91 -22.97 -31.92
CA ALA A 333 -25.36 -22.31 -30.73
C ALA A 333 -24.54 -22.61 -29.47
N GLY A 334 -24.66 -21.72 -28.47
CA GLY A 334 -24.02 -21.91 -27.16
C GLY A 334 -24.46 -21.01 -26.01
N ASN A 335 -25.70 -20.51 -26.01
CA ASN A 335 -26.54 -20.20 -24.84
C ASN A 335 -25.87 -19.76 -23.51
N TYR A 336 -25.82 -18.45 -23.24
CA TYR A 336 -25.93 -17.93 -21.87
C TYR A 336 -26.96 -16.80 -21.82
N SER A 337 -28.16 -17.21 -21.40
CA SER A 337 -29.24 -16.37 -20.89
C SER A 337 -28.85 -15.83 -19.51
N ASP A 338 -28.75 -14.52 -19.37
CA ASP A 338 -29.28 -13.82 -18.18
C ASP A 338 -29.53 -12.34 -18.52
N ASP A 339 -30.78 -12.05 -18.86
CA ASP A 339 -31.39 -10.72 -18.79
C ASP A 339 -31.51 -10.35 -17.31
N ASP A 340 -30.97 -9.20 -16.90
CA ASP A 340 -31.81 -8.16 -16.29
C ASP A 340 -31.02 -6.85 -16.06
N ASP A 341 -31.65 -5.77 -16.54
CA ASP A 341 -31.49 -4.36 -16.19
C ASP A 341 -30.35 -3.52 -16.79
N VAL A 342 -30.48 -3.28 -18.10
CA VAL A 342 -29.98 -2.06 -18.75
C VAL A 342 -31.05 -0.96 -18.65
N SER A 343 -30.94 -0.07 -17.65
CA SER A 343 -31.76 1.15 -17.57
C SER A 343 -31.01 2.36 -18.11
N TRP A 344 -31.05 2.52 -19.44
CA TRP A 344 -30.77 3.80 -20.09
C TRP A 344 -32.06 4.62 -20.03
N LYS A 345 -32.07 5.70 -19.26
CA LYS A 345 -32.94 6.87 -19.47
C LYS A 345 -32.63 7.96 -18.45
N GLY A 346 -32.29 9.15 -18.95
CA GLY A 346 -32.44 10.39 -18.20
C GLY A 346 -31.27 11.36 -18.33
N ALA A 347 -31.09 11.92 -19.52
CA ALA A 347 -30.36 13.16 -19.67
C ALA A 347 -30.95 14.24 -18.73
N HIS A 348 -30.17 14.72 -17.78
CA HIS A 348 -30.44 15.94 -17.04
C HIS A 348 -29.40 16.99 -17.44
N PRO A 349 -29.81 18.12 -18.07
CA PRO A 349 -28.90 19.23 -18.34
C PRO A 349 -28.59 20.03 -17.06
N PRO A 350 -27.41 20.66 -16.95
CA PRO A 350 -27.01 21.39 -15.75
C PRO A 350 -27.73 22.74 -15.63
N LEU A 351 -28.45 22.91 -14.53
CA LEU A 351 -28.99 24.19 -14.07
C LEU A 351 -27.92 24.96 -13.30
N TRP A 352 -27.20 25.87 -13.97
CA TRP A 352 -26.49 26.97 -13.30
C TRP A 352 -26.83 28.29 -13.98
N LYS A 353 -27.85 28.97 -13.45
CA LYS A 353 -28.06 30.44 -13.54
C LYS A 353 -29.11 30.81 -12.50
N ARG A 354 -28.68 31.08 -11.26
CA ARG A 354 -29.35 31.98 -10.31
C ARG A 354 -28.27 32.56 -9.39
N GLY A 355 -28.18 33.89 -9.36
CA GLY A 355 -27.21 34.68 -8.61
C GLY A 355 -26.62 35.75 -9.49
#